data_AF-A0A973C2L6-F1
#
_entry.id   AF-A0A973C2L6-F1
#
_cell.length_a   1.000
_cell.length_b   1.000
_cell.length_c   1.000
_cell.angle_alpha   90.00
_cell.angle_beta   90.00
_cell.angle_gamma   90.00
#
_symmetry.space_group_name_H-M   'P 1'
#
loop_
_entity.id
_entity.type
_entity.pdbx_description
1 polymer ?
#
loop_
_entity_poly.entity_id
_entity_poly.type
_entity_poly.pdbx_seq_one_letter_code
_entity_poly.pdbx_strand_id
1 'polypeptide(L)'
;MTMKLKIQALIAVIGLAGCNDEALNKFVRQADSPVYSGDRSDLLAYGGKLWNDPSLGNSGLACGTCHAGGAAFNDSFKQPYPHLVAMAEDMSGLTSIDAEQMVQFCMLQPMQAEMLAWDSKELAALTLYVEKVVQVEFIKQD
;
A
#
# COMPACT_ATOMS: atom_id res chain seq x y z
N MET A 1 59.98 13.46 26.67
CA MET A 1 59.21 14.39 25.81
C MET A 1 59.27 13.86 24.37
N THR A 2 58.36 12.95 24.00
CA THR A 2 58.36 12.32 22.67
C THR A 2 56.98 12.48 22.05
N MET A 3 56.91 13.38 21.08
CA MET A 3 55.72 13.77 20.33
C MET A 3 55.42 12.67 19.30
N LYS A 4 54.38 11.86 19.54
CA LYS A 4 53.85 10.93 18.53
C LYS A 4 52.78 11.63 17.71
N LEU A 5 53.16 11.98 16.48
CA LEU A 5 52.32 12.49 15.42
C LEU A 5 51.20 11.46 15.12
N LYS A 6 49.96 11.76 15.52
CA LYS A 6 48.80 10.94 15.17
C LYS A 6 48.26 11.44 13.84
N ILE A 7 48.51 10.66 12.79
CA ILE A 7 47.91 10.81 11.46
C ILE A 7 46.39 10.69 11.64
N GLN A 8 45.66 11.81 11.50
CA GLN A 8 44.22 11.79 11.36
C GLN A 8 43.90 11.30 9.95
N ALA A 9 43.42 10.06 9.87
CA ALA A 9 42.69 9.62 8.68
C ALA A 9 41.36 10.39 8.67
N LEU A 10 41.24 11.37 7.77
CA LEU A 10 39.95 11.89 7.36
C LEU A 10 39.21 10.75 6.66
N ILE A 11 38.36 10.05 7.41
CA ILE A 11 37.31 9.23 6.81
C ILE A 11 36.34 10.23 6.21
N ALA A 12 36.46 10.44 4.89
CA ALA A 12 35.41 11.05 4.10
C ALA A 12 34.21 10.09 4.18
N VAL A 13 33.29 10.38 5.09
CA VAL A 13 31.94 9.81 5.05
C VAL A 13 31.27 10.45 3.83
N ILE A 14 31.48 9.84 2.68
CA ILE A 14 30.61 10.04 1.52
C ILE A 14 29.30 9.36 1.92
N GLY A 15 28.45 10.11 2.62
CA GLY A 15 27.05 9.79 2.75
C GLY A 15 26.47 9.82 1.35
N LEU A 16 26.30 8.63 0.77
CA LEU A 16 25.47 8.43 -0.40
C LEU A 16 24.14 9.13 -0.15
N ALA A 17 23.72 9.93 -1.13
CA ALA A 17 22.41 10.54 -1.17
C ALA A 17 21.35 9.48 -0.87
N GLY A 18 20.74 9.56 0.32
CA GLY A 18 19.52 8.83 0.60
C GLY A 18 18.42 9.40 -0.28
N CYS A 19 18.10 8.72 -1.37
CA CYS A 19 16.77 8.80 -1.94
C CYS A 19 15.76 8.49 -0.81
N ASN A 20 14.62 9.19 -0.78
CA ASN A 20 13.67 9.29 0.32
C ASN A 20 13.00 7.95 0.75
N ASP A 21 13.76 7.01 1.31
CA ASP A 21 13.34 5.65 1.64
C ASP A 21 12.29 5.61 2.78
N GLU A 22 12.34 6.55 3.73
CA GLU A 22 11.39 6.57 4.86
C GLU A 22 9.92 6.69 4.45
N ALA A 23 9.63 7.48 3.41
CA ALA A 23 8.26 7.68 2.95
C ALA A 23 7.68 6.46 2.24
N LEU A 24 8.54 5.62 1.65
CA LEU A 24 8.17 4.36 1.00
C LEU A 24 8.13 3.20 2.00
N ASN A 25 9.03 3.21 3.00
CA ASN A 25 9.08 2.22 4.06
C ASN A 25 7.76 2.09 4.82
N LYS A 26 6.98 3.18 4.96
CA LYS A 26 5.66 3.10 5.61
C LYS A 26 4.67 2.22 4.85
N PHE A 27 4.82 2.07 3.53
CA PHE A 27 3.96 1.21 2.70
C PHE A 27 4.48 -0.23 2.63
N VAL A 28 5.55 -0.58 3.32
CA VAL A 28 6.08 -1.95 3.37
C VAL A 28 5.77 -2.54 4.74
N ARG A 29 5.04 -3.66 4.73
CA ARG A 29 4.79 -4.47 5.91
C ARG A 29 6.13 -4.97 6.46
N GLN A 30 6.37 -4.73 7.75
CA GLN A 30 7.57 -5.27 8.39
C GLN A 30 7.45 -6.80 8.51
N ALA A 31 8.55 -7.52 8.33
CA ALA A 31 8.56 -8.98 8.17
C ALA A 31 7.99 -9.75 9.38
N ASP A 32 8.04 -9.14 10.57
CA ASP A 32 7.54 -9.70 11.84
C ASP A 32 6.12 -9.23 12.18
N SER A 33 5.50 -8.39 11.35
CA SER A 33 4.13 -7.91 11.58
C SER A 33 3.13 -9.07 11.47
N PRO A 34 2.24 -9.27 12.46
CA PRO A 34 1.24 -10.33 12.39
C PRO A 34 0.23 -10.09 11.27
N VAL A 35 -0.27 -11.17 10.66
CA VAL A 35 -1.35 -11.11 9.67
C VAL A 35 -2.67 -11.40 10.39
N TYR A 36 -3.68 -10.55 10.20
CA TYR A 36 -5.00 -10.85 10.72
C TYR A 36 -5.51 -12.18 10.15
N SER A 37 -5.90 -13.11 11.02
CA SER A 37 -6.48 -14.39 10.64
C SER A 37 -7.93 -14.45 11.13
N GLY A 38 -8.85 -14.71 10.21
CA GLY A 38 -10.27 -14.86 10.49
C GLY A 38 -10.95 -15.67 9.40
N ASP A 39 -12.25 -15.91 9.56
CA ASP A 39 -13.02 -16.63 8.55
C ASP A 39 -13.01 -15.86 7.21
N ARG A 40 -12.72 -16.60 6.14
CA ARG A 40 -12.55 -16.01 4.80
C ARG A 40 -13.84 -15.41 4.27
N SER A 41 -14.99 -16.03 4.54
CA SER A 41 -16.29 -15.55 4.07
C SER A 41 -16.70 -14.28 4.83
N ASP A 42 -16.42 -14.23 6.14
CA ASP A 42 -16.62 -13.02 6.95
C ASP A 42 -15.75 -11.86 6.47
N LEU A 43 -14.48 -12.12 6.13
CA LEU A 43 -13.57 -11.10 5.60
C LEU A 43 -14.04 -10.58 4.24
N LEU A 44 -14.49 -11.45 3.33
CA LEU A 44 -15.04 -11.03 2.04
C LEU A 44 -16.28 -10.15 2.21
N ALA A 45 -17.23 -10.57 3.05
CA ALA A 45 -18.44 -9.81 3.32
C ALA A 45 -18.13 -8.45 3.96
N TYR A 46 -17.16 -8.41 4.87
CA TYR A 46 -16.75 -7.17 5.52
C TYR A 46 -16.00 -6.23 4.56
N GLY A 47 -15.11 -6.76 3.73
CA GLY A 47 -14.39 -5.98 2.72
C GLY A 47 -15.34 -5.31 1.72
N GLY A 48 -16.41 -5.99 1.31
CA GLY A 48 -17.44 -5.40 0.46
C GLY A 48 -18.23 -4.27 1.11
N LYS A 49 -18.41 -4.31 2.44
CA LYS A 49 -18.99 -3.18 3.20
C LYS A 49 -18.02 -2.00 3.22
N LEU A 50 -16.77 -2.25 3.61
CA LEU A 50 -15.74 -1.22 3.68
C LEU A 50 -15.47 -0.54 2.33
N TRP A 51 -15.49 -1.31 1.24
CA TRP A 51 -15.30 -0.80 -0.12
C TRP A 51 -16.24 0.34 -0.49
N ASN A 52 -17.44 0.36 0.09
CA ASN A 52 -18.49 1.35 -0.17
C ASN A 52 -18.75 2.26 1.03
N ASP A 53 -17.89 2.26 2.05
CA ASP A 53 -18.07 3.04 3.27
C ASP A 53 -17.37 4.41 3.17
N PRO A 54 -18.10 5.52 3.02
CA PRO A 54 -17.49 6.85 2.95
C PRO A 54 -16.99 7.36 4.31
N SER A 55 -17.32 6.68 5.41
CA SER A 55 -16.87 7.03 6.77
C SER A 55 -15.52 6.41 7.13
N LEU A 56 -14.97 5.55 6.27
CA LEU A 56 -13.69 4.88 6.50
C LEU A 56 -12.49 5.85 6.48
N GLY A 57 -12.61 6.98 5.79
CA GLY A 57 -11.61 8.05 5.77
C GLY A 57 -12.21 9.43 6.03
N ASN A 58 -11.36 10.46 5.97
CA ASN A 58 -11.77 11.83 6.31
C ASN A 58 -12.26 12.66 5.10
N SER A 59 -12.06 12.15 3.88
CA SER A 59 -12.47 12.84 2.64
C SER A 59 -13.96 12.71 2.30
N GLY A 60 -14.68 11.77 2.92
CA GLY A 60 -16.05 11.39 2.54
C GLY A 60 -16.13 10.52 1.27
N LEU A 61 -15.00 10.10 0.70
CA LEU A 61 -14.92 9.15 -0.41
C LEU A 61 -14.88 7.70 0.11
N ALA A 62 -15.44 6.78 -0.66
CA ALA A 62 -15.20 5.34 -0.51
C ALA A 62 -14.37 4.83 -1.70
N CYS A 63 -13.77 3.63 -1.59
CA CYS A 63 -13.04 3.01 -2.70
C CYS A 63 -13.92 2.88 -3.95
N GLY A 64 -15.17 2.44 -3.76
CA GLY A 64 -16.19 2.31 -4.80
C GLY A 64 -16.59 3.64 -5.44
N THR A 65 -16.32 4.79 -4.83
CA THR A 65 -16.60 6.09 -5.45
C THR A 65 -15.77 6.31 -6.72
N CYS A 66 -14.50 5.87 -6.72
CA CYS A 66 -13.62 5.97 -7.88
C CYS A 66 -13.65 4.72 -8.77
N HIS A 67 -13.83 3.54 -8.16
CA HIS A 67 -13.65 2.24 -8.83
C HIS A 67 -14.96 1.50 -9.15
N ALA A 68 -16.10 2.20 -9.12
CA ALA A 68 -17.39 1.63 -9.49
C ALA A 68 -17.34 1.02 -10.90
N GLY A 69 -17.79 -0.23 -11.03
CA GLY A 69 -17.85 -0.92 -12.31
C GLY A 69 -16.49 -1.12 -12.99
N GLY A 70 -15.37 -0.97 -12.28
CA GLY A 70 -14.03 -1.06 -12.86
C GLY A 70 -13.47 0.28 -13.37
N ALA A 71 -14.16 1.40 -13.12
CA ALA A 71 -13.68 2.72 -13.49
C ALA A 71 -12.30 3.03 -12.87
N ALA A 72 -11.51 3.83 -13.59
CA ALA A 72 -10.17 4.25 -13.19
C ALA A 72 -9.15 3.12 -12.94
N PHE A 73 -9.47 1.86 -13.26
CA PHE A 73 -8.46 0.82 -13.42
C PHE A 73 -7.89 0.82 -14.84
N ASN A 74 -6.63 0.44 -14.94
CA ASN A 74 -5.94 0.21 -16.21
C ASN A 74 -5.85 -1.30 -16.48
N ASP A 75 -5.48 -1.69 -17.71
CA ASP A 75 -5.30 -3.09 -18.09
C ASP A 75 -4.30 -3.85 -17.20
N SER A 76 -3.32 -3.16 -16.60
CA SER A 76 -2.38 -3.79 -15.66
C SER A 76 -3.07 -4.42 -14.45
N PHE A 77 -4.26 -3.94 -14.07
CA PHE A 77 -5.05 -4.51 -12.98
C PHE A 77 -5.56 -5.93 -13.27
N LYS A 78 -5.50 -6.40 -14.52
CA LYS A 78 -5.78 -7.80 -14.88
C LYS A 78 -4.66 -8.76 -14.43
N GLN A 79 -3.47 -8.24 -14.14
CA GLN A 79 -2.36 -9.05 -13.63
C GLN A 79 -2.53 -9.30 -12.13
N PRO A 80 -2.23 -10.51 -11.62
CA PRO A 80 -2.22 -10.73 -10.18
C PRO A 80 -1.23 -9.76 -9.50
N TYR A 81 -1.53 -9.37 -8.27
CA TYR A 81 -0.56 -8.63 -7.45
C TYR A 81 0.67 -9.51 -7.10
N PRO A 82 1.88 -8.93 -6.97
CA PRO A 82 2.23 -7.54 -7.26
C PRO A 82 2.22 -7.20 -8.75
N HIS A 83 1.79 -5.98 -9.08
CA HIS A 83 1.89 -5.43 -10.43
C HIS A 83 2.04 -3.90 -10.39
N LEU A 84 2.26 -3.29 -11.56
CA LEU A 84 2.33 -1.85 -11.71
C LEU A 84 0.94 -1.22 -11.64
N VAL A 85 0.74 -0.29 -10.71
CA VAL A 85 -0.46 0.56 -10.64
C VAL A 85 -0.06 2.02 -10.90
N ALA A 86 -0.59 2.61 -11.98
CA ALA A 86 -0.20 3.96 -12.42
C ALA A 86 -0.36 5.02 -11.31
N MET A 87 -1.44 4.96 -10.53
CA MET A 87 -1.64 5.86 -9.38
C MET A 87 -0.50 5.77 -8.35
N ALA A 88 -0.03 4.56 -8.04
CA ALA A 88 1.06 4.36 -7.10
C ALA A 88 2.41 4.80 -7.70
N GLU A 89 2.64 4.56 -8.98
CA GLU A 89 3.84 5.04 -9.68
C GLU A 89 3.89 6.58 -9.71
N ASP A 90 2.80 7.23 -10.14
CA ASP A 90 2.74 8.69 -10.29
C ASP A 90 2.94 9.43 -8.96
N MET A 91 2.45 8.84 -7.86
CA MET A 91 2.38 9.52 -6.57
C MET A 91 3.46 9.09 -5.57
N SER A 92 4.02 7.88 -5.71
CA SER A 92 5.11 7.40 -4.84
C SER A 92 6.34 6.88 -5.59
N GLY A 93 6.31 6.76 -6.91
CA GLY A 93 7.42 6.21 -7.70
C GLY A 93 7.56 4.69 -7.57
N LEU A 94 6.56 4.00 -7.00
CA LEU A 94 6.56 2.54 -6.88
C LEU A 94 6.14 1.91 -8.21
N THR A 95 7.07 1.21 -8.85
CA THR A 95 6.82 0.52 -10.13
C THR A 95 6.24 -0.89 -9.97
N SER A 96 6.09 -1.35 -8.74
CA SER A 96 5.45 -2.60 -8.35
C SER A 96 4.87 -2.42 -6.96
N ILE A 97 3.62 -2.83 -6.76
CA ILE A 97 2.91 -2.68 -5.49
C ILE A 97 2.05 -3.91 -5.23
N ASP A 98 1.99 -4.38 -3.99
CA ASP A 98 1.09 -5.44 -3.54
C ASP A 98 -0.31 -4.88 -3.18
N ALA A 99 -1.31 -5.75 -3.10
CA ALA A 99 -2.70 -5.34 -2.81
C ALA A 99 -2.84 -4.61 -1.46
N GLU A 100 -2.20 -5.08 -0.38
CA GLU A 100 -2.22 -4.40 0.93
C GLU A 100 -1.63 -2.99 0.81
N GLN A 101 -0.52 -2.84 0.10
CA GLN A 101 0.16 -1.55 -0.08
C GLN A 101 -0.72 -0.59 -0.87
N MET A 102 -1.43 -1.08 -1.89
CA MET A 102 -2.37 -0.27 -2.67
C MET A 102 -3.59 0.17 -1.83
N VAL A 103 -4.10 -0.70 -0.94
CA VAL A 103 -5.13 -0.31 0.03
C VAL A 103 -4.63 0.79 0.96
N GLN A 104 -3.42 0.63 1.52
CA GLN A 104 -2.82 1.65 2.38
C GLN A 104 -2.59 2.98 1.65
N PHE A 105 -2.18 2.90 0.38
CA PHE A 105 -2.03 4.06 -0.48
C PHE A 105 -3.36 4.79 -0.68
N CYS A 106 -4.44 4.04 -0.96
CA CYS A 106 -5.79 4.59 -1.10
C CYS A 106 -6.27 5.27 0.21
N MET A 107 -6.03 4.62 1.36
CA MET A 107 -6.35 5.19 2.67
C MET A 107 -5.64 6.53 2.88
N LEU A 108 -4.33 6.57 2.63
CA LEU A 108 -3.52 7.74 2.94
C LEU A 108 -3.73 8.91 1.97
N GLN A 109 -3.83 8.63 0.67
CA GLN A 109 -3.79 9.67 -0.37
C GLN A 109 -5.19 10.20 -0.71
N PRO A 110 -6.05 9.49 -1.45
CA PRO A 110 -7.38 10.00 -1.77
C PRO A 110 -8.32 10.02 -0.55
N MET A 111 -8.25 9.04 0.34
CA MET A 111 -9.20 8.95 1.47
C MET A 111 -8.84 9.88 2.64
N GLN A 112 -7.63 10.45 2.65
CA GLN A 112 -7.12 11.36 3.69
C GLN A 112 -7.21 10.77 5.10
N ALA A 113 -7.02 9.46 5.22
CA ALA A 113 -7.04 8.72 6.47
C ALA A 113 -5.61 8.37 6.92
N GLU A 114 -5.49 7.90 8.16
CA GLU A 114 -4.28 7.19 8.57
C GLU A 114 -4.19 5.82 7.87
N MET A 115 -2.99 5.26 7.85
CA MET A 115 -2.82 3.86 7.44
C MET A 115 -3.56 2.94 8.40
N LEU A 116 -4.21 1.91 7.86
CA LEU A 116 -4.79 0.85 8.67
C LEU A 116 -3.67 0.12 9.41
N ALA A 117 -3.93 -0.36 10.63
CA ALA A 117 -2.97 -1.23 11.30
C ALA A 117 -2.70 -2.47 10.42
N TRP A 118 -1.43 -2.86 10.30
CA TRP A 118 -1.04 -3.97 9.43
C TRP A 118 -1.75 -5.28 9.78
N ASP A 119 -2.03 -5.51 11.06
CA ASP A 119 -2.76 -6.66 11.59
C ASP A 119 -4.25 -6.42 11.78
N SER A 120 -4.79 -5.34 11.19
CA SER A 120 -6.21 -5.01 11.28
C SER A 120 -7.07 -5.96 10.45
N LYS A 121 -8.30 -6.17 10.92
CA LYS A 121 -9.33 -6.89 10.17
C LYS A 121 -9.69 -6.14 8.88
N GLU A 122 -9.69 -4.82 8.94
CA GLU A 122 -10.03 -3.89 7.86
C GLU A 122 -9.07 -4.06 6.67
N LEU A 123 -7.75 -4.02 6.92
CA LEU A 123 -6.76 -4.20 5.87
C LEU A 123 -6.87 -5.60 5.25
N ALA A 124 -6.97 -6.64 6.09
CA ALA A 124 -7.12 -8.01 5.59
C ALA A 124 -8.40 -8.20 4.75
N ALA A 125 -9.51 -7.60 5.19
CA ALA A 125 -10.79 -7.67 4.49
C ALA A 125 -10.78 -6.92 3.15
N LEU A 126 -10.26 -5.69 3.13
CA LEU A 126 -10.15 -4.89 1.91
C LEU A 126 -9.21 -5.52 0.89
N THR A 127 -8.03 -5.96 1.32
CA THR A 127 -7.06 -6.67 0.46
C THR A 127 -7.71 -7.91 -0.17
N LEU A 128 -8.36 -8.73 0.66
CA LEU A 128 -9.03 -9.93 0.18
C LEU A 128 -10.16 -9.61 -0.81
N TYR A 129 -10.94 -8.57 -0.53
CA TYR A 129 -12.04 -8.16 -1.40
C TYR A 129 -11.54 -7.61 -2.75
N VAL A 130 -10.46 -6.83 -2.74
CA VAL A 130 -9.82 -6.34 -3.97
C VAL A 130 -9.37 -7.52 -4.84
N GLU A 131 -8.62 -8.47 -4.29
CA GLU A 131 -8.07 -9.58 -5.06
C GLU A 131 -9.12 -10.58 -5.56
N LYS A 132 -10.18 -10.82 -4.78
CA LYS A 132 -11.10 -11.94 -5.02
C LYS A 132 -12.45 -11.54 -5.57
N VAL A 133 -12.79 -10.26 -5.47
CA VAL A 133 -14.02 -9.70 -6.03
C VAL A 133 -13.67 -8.65 -7.07
N VAL A 134 -13.05 -7.54 -6.67
CA VAL A 134 -12.86 -6.39 -7.58
C VAL A 134 -12.02 -6.75 -8.81
N GLN A 135 -10.85 -7.36 -8.62
CA GLN A 135 -9.96 -7.78 -9.71
C GLN A 135 -10.60 -8.88 -10.56
N VAL A 136 -11.24 -9.86 -9.92
CA VAL A 136 -11.91 -10.97 -10.62
C VAL A 136 -13.06 -10.47 -11.48
N GLU A 137 -13.86 -9.52 -10.99
CA GLU A 137 -14.95 -8.92 -11.77
C GLU A 137 -14.42 -8.04 -12.90
N PHE A 138 -13.34 -7.28 -12.68
CA PHE A 138 -12.71 -6.49 -13.75
C PHE A 138 -12.20 -7.37 -14.90
N ILE A 139 -11.58 -8.51 -14.60
CA ILE A 139 -11.09 -9.47 -15.59
C ILE A 139 -12.23 -10.05 -16.46
N LYS A 140 -13.45 -10.15 -15.93
CA LYS A 140 -14.62 -10.69 -16.65
C LYS A 140 -15.26 -9.68 -17.62
N GLN A 141 -14.84 -8.42 -17.60
CA GLN A 141 -15.43 -7.37 -18.45
C GLN A 141 -14.91 -7.40 -19.90
N ASP A 142 -13.88 -8.20 -20.18
CA ASP A 142 -13.35 -8.48 -21.52
C ASP A 142 -14.15 -9.58 -22.25
#